data_AF-A0A6G4ZQG3-F1
#
_entry.id   AF-A0A6G4ZQG3-F1
#
_cell.length_a   1.000
_cell.length_b   1.000
_cell.length_c   1.000
_cell.angle_alpha   90.00
_cell.angle_beta   90.00
_cell.angle_gamma   90.00
#
_symmetry.space_group_name_H-M   'P 1'
#
loop_
_entity.id
_entity.type
_entity.pdbx_description
1 polymer ?
#
loop_
_entity_poly.entity_id
_entity_poly.type
_entity_poly.pdbx_seq_one_letter_code
_entity_poly.pdbx_strand_id
1 'polypeptide(L)'
;TFDAVIANPPYSAKWTADSKFENDERFSGYGKLAPKSKADFAFIQHMVHYLDDEGTMAVVLPHGVLFRGAAEGVIRRYLIEEKNYLEAVIGLPANIFYGTSIPTCILVFKKCRQQDDNVLFIDASNDFEKGKNQNHLSDAQVERIIDTYKRKATIDKYSYSATLQEIADNDYNLNIPRYVDTFEEEAPIDLDQVQQDLKNIDKEIAEIEQEINAYLKELGVLKDE
;
A
#
# COMPACT_ATOMS: atom_id res chain seq x y z
N THR A 1 -0.10 -2.30 31.35
CA THR A 1 -0.01 -2.77 29.97
C THR A 1 -1.40 -3.16 29.49
N PHE A 2 -1.59 -3.50 28.21
CA PHE A 2 -2.87 -3.88 27.61
C PHE A 2 -2.70 -5.11 26.72
N ASP A 3 -3.65 -6.05 26.76
CA ASP A 3 -3.63 -7.25 25.91
C ASP A 3 -3.92 -6.92 24.43
N ALA A 4 -4.71 -5.87 24.18
CA ALA A 4 -5.06 -5.42 22.84
C ALA A 4 -5.02 -3.90 22.75
N VAL A 5 -4.39 -3.39 21.68
CA VAL A 5 -4.38 -1.96 21.35
C VAL A 5 -4.83 -1.78 19.91
N ILE A 6 -5.87 -0.97 19.70
CA ILE A 6 -6.40 -0.66 18.36
C ILE A 6 -6.45 0.86 18.21
N ALA A 7 -5.93 1.38 17.11
CA ALA A 7 -5.94 2.81 16.87
C ALA A 7 -6.00 3.19 15.38
N ASN A 8 -6.63 4.34 15.11
CA ASN A 8 -6.52 5.08 13.86
C ASN A 8 -6.05 6.51 14.19
N PRO A 9 -4.75 6.70 14.49
CA PRO A 9 -4.23 8.00 14.89
C PRO A 9 -4.31 9.01 13.72
N PRO A 10 -4.34 10.32 14.01
CA PRO A 10 -4.33 11.33 12.97
C PRO A 10 -3.05 11.23 12.12
N TYR A 11 -3.23 11.03 10.81
CA TYR A 11 -2.13 10.75 9.90
C TYR A 11 -1.14 11.89 9.83
N SER A 12 0.14 11.58 10.01
CA SER A 12 1.22 12.55 9.87
C SER A 12 1.01 13.81 10.70
N ALA A 13 0.38 13.69 11.88
CA ALA A 13 0.15 14.81 12.77
C ALA A 13 1.49 15.46 13.16
N LYS A 14 1.47 16.79 13.31
CA LYS A 14 2.59 17.50 13.92
C LYS A 14 2.63 17.16 15.41
N TRP A 15 3.83 17.01 15.96
CA TRP A 15 4.03 16.74 17.37
C TRP A 15 5.33 17.35 17.87
N THR A 16 5.48 17.38 19.19
CA THR A 16 6.65 17.94 19.85
C THR A 16 7.72 16.86 20.03
N ALA A 17 8.70 16.80 19.13
CA ALA A 17 9.92 16.01 19.32
C ALA A 17 10.98 16.82 20.10
N ASP A 18 10.64 17.16 21.34
CA ASP A 18 11.54 17.83 22.30
C ASP A 18 12.59 16.83 22.80
N SER A 19 13.82 17.27 23.04
CA SER A 19 14.92 16.41 23.49
C SER A 19 14.65 15.75 24.83
N LYS A 20 13.74 16.28 25.66
CA LYS A 20 13.30 15.59 26.88
C LYS A 20 12.72 14.19 26.61
N PHE A 21 12.16 13.97 25.42
CA PHE A 21 11.63 12.67 25.03
C PHE A 21 12.71 11.65 24.67
N GLU A 22 13.97 12.07 24.48
CA GLU A 22 15.09 11.16 24.25
C GLU A 22 15.37 10.27 25.47
N ASN A 23 14.99 10.72 26.68
CA ASN A 23 15.11 9.96 27.92
C ASN A 23 13.80 9.33 28.37
N ASP A 24 12.71 9.48 27.61
CA ASP A 24 11.42 8.87 27.92
C ASP A 24 11.47 7.38 27.57
N GLU A 25 11.01 6.51 28.48
CA GLU A 25 11.02 5.05 28.29
C GLU A 25 10.27 4.59 27.03
N ARG A 26 9.32 5.39 26.56
CA ARG A 26 8.57 5.10 25.33
C ARG A 26 9.42 5.24 24.07
N PHE A 27 10.46 6.07 24.08
CA PHE A 27 11.17 6.50 22.86
C PHE A 27 12.68 6.28 22.90
N SER A 28 13.28 6.28 24.09
CA SER A 28 14.73 6.19 24.32
C SER A 28 15.39 4.97 23.67
N GLY A 29 14.70 3.82 23.64
CA GLY A 29 15.23 2.57 23.09
C GLY A 29 15.43 2.54 21.56
N TYR A 30 14.83 3.48 20.80
CA TYR A 30 14.75 3.38 19.34
C TYR A 30 15.85 4.17 18.59
N GLY A 31 16.75 4.84 19.31
CA GLY A 31 17.86 5.61 18.74
C GLY A 31 17.49 6.94 18.04
N LYS A 32 16.22 7.15 17.68
CA LYS A 32 15.69 8.41 17.13
C LYS A 32 14.25 8.66 17.60
N LEU A 33 13.90 9.94 17.74
CA LEU A 33 12.51 10.40 17.84
C LEU A 33 11.88 10.51 16.45
N ALA A 34 10.58 10.26 16.33
CA ALA A 34 9.86 10.52 15.09
C ALA A 34 9.95 12.01 14.69
N PRO A 35 9.92 12.36 13.39
CA PRO A 35 10.05 13.75 12.95
C PRO A 35 8.94 14.65 13.50
N LYS A 36 9.24 15.92 13.83
CA LYS A 36 8.25 16.90 14.33
C LYS A 36 7.01 17.05 13.43
N SER A 37 7.18 16.84 12.13
CA SER A 37 6.11 16.93 11.13
C SER A 37 5.31 15.62 10.96
N LYS A 38 5.72 14.52 11.60
CA LYS A 38 5.20 13.16 11.38
C LYS A 38 5.20 12.38 12.71
N ALA A 39 4.08 12.37 13.40
CA ALA A 39 3.90 11.65 14.67
C ALA A 39 3.63 10.15 14.52
N ASP A 40 3.57 9.61 13.30
CA ASP A 40 3.11 8.24 13.02
C ASP A 40 3.88 7.20 13.87
N PHE A 41 5.22 7.23 13.85
CA PHE A 41 6.04 6.35 14.68
C PHE A 41 6.05 6.71 16.17
N ALA A 42 5.77 7.96 16.55
CA ALA A 42 5.59 8.31 17.96
C ALA A 42 4.35 7.62 18.55
N PHE A 43 3.26 7.53 17.78
CA PHE A 43 2.08 6.74 18.17
C PHE A 43 2.42 5.26 18.27
N ILE A 44 3.10 4.68 17.26
CA ILE A 44 3.53 3.26 17.30
C ILE A 44 4.35 2.98 18.57
N GLN A 45 5.41 3.76 18.81
CA GLN A 45 6.29 3.60 19.96
C GLN A 45 5.52 3.71 21.29
N HIS A 46 4.62 4.69 21.40
CA HIS A 46 3.76 4.86 22.57
C HIS A 46 2.85 3.65 22.81
N MET A 47 2.19 3.14 21.77
CA MET A 47 1.29 2.01 21.89
C MET A 47 2.04 0.70 22.17
N VAL A 48 3.18 0.47 21.50
CA VAL A 48 4.06 -0.70 21.77
C VAL A 48 4.58 -0.69 23.20
N HIS A 49 4.91 0.47 23.76
CA HIS A 49 5.35 0.56 25.16
C HIS A 49 4.27 0.05 26.13
N TYR A 50 3.00 0.41 25.92
CA TYR A 50 1.89 -0.03 26.77
C TYR A 50 1.31 -1.39 26.41
N LEU A 51 1.69 -1.99 25.28
CA LEU A 51 1.26 -3.33 24.91
C LEU A 51 1.84 -4.36 25.87
N ASP A 52 1.03 -5.34 26.28
CA ASP A 52 1.51 -6.46 27.09
C ASP A 52 2.45 -7.37 26.29
N ASP A 53 3.26 -8.19 26.97
CA ASP A 53 4.23 -9.07 26.32
C ASP A 53 3.52 -10.15 25.46
N GLU A 54 2.33 -10.59 25.89
CA GLU A 54 1.45 -11.46 25.10
C GLU A 54 0.43 -10.70 24.24
N GLY A 55 0.52 -9.37 24.23
CA GLY A 55 -0.47 -8.49 23.61
C GLY A 55 -0.34 -8.38 22.09
N THR A 56 -1.44 -8.00 21.44
CA THR A 56 -1.51 -7.71 20.00
C THR A 56 -2.00 -6.28 19.75
N MET A 57 -1.31 -5.56 18.87
CA MET A 57 -1.69 -4.21 18.45
C MET A 57 -2.03 -4.20 16.96
N ALA A 58 -3.09 -3.50 16.58
CA ALA A 58 -3.42 -3.18 15.19
C ALA A 58 -3.61 -1.67 15.02
N VAL A 59 -2.85 -1.05 14.12
CA VAL A 59 -2.91 0.40 13.89
C VAL A 59 -3.05 0.75 12.42
N VAL A 60 -3.99 1.64 12.10
CA VAL A 60 -4.19 2.16 10.75
C VAL A 60 -3.28 3.38 10.51
N LEU A 61 -2.51 3.36 9.44
CA LEU A 61 -1.52 4.40 9.11
C LEU A 61 -1.45 4.65 7.59
N PRO A 62 -0.96 5.83 7.14
CA PRO A 62 -0.70 6.07 5.73
C PRO A 62 0.51 5.27 5.24
N HIS A 63 0.53 4.85 3.97
CA HIS A 63 1.62 4.03 3.40
C HIS A 63 3.04 4.60 3.60
N GLY A 64 3.19 5.92 3.78
CA GLY A 64 4.51 6.51 4.01
C GLY A 64 5.27 5.90 5.19
N VAL A 65 4.60 5.36 6.22
CA VAL A 65 5.28 4.69 7.34
C VAL A 65 6.08 3.45 6.90
N LEU A 66 5.71 2.85 5.77
CA LEU A 66 6.33 1.63 5.24
C LEU A 66 7.72 1.88 4.65
N PHE A 67 7.98 3.08 4.14
CA PHE A 67 9.19 3.34 3.34
C PHE A 67 9.91 4.65 3.66
N ARG A 68 9.31 5.59 4.41
CA ARG A 68 10.01 6.83 4.79
C ARG A 68 11.29 6.48 5.56
N GLY A 69 12.39 7.12 5.18
CA GLY A 69 13.73 6.88 5.71
C GLY A 69 14.07 7.76 6.91
N ALA A 70 15.35 8.10 7.06
CA ALA A 70 15.88 8.92 8.16
C ALA A 70 15.45 8.39 9.54
N ALA A 71 14.88 9.25 10.40
CA ALA A 71 14.47 8.87 11.75
C ALA A 71 13.45 7.73 11.77
N GLU A 72 12.46 7.75 10.87
CA GLU A 72 11.43 6.70 10.79
C GLU A 72 12.01 5.37 10.31
N GLY A 73 12.97 5.40 9.39
CA GLY A 73 13.69 4.20 8.95
C GLY A 73 14.46 3.53 10.10
N VAL A 74 15.13 4.33 10.95
CA VAL A 74 15.85 3.81 12.14
C VAL A 74 14.87 3.16 13.13
N ILE A 75 13.75 3.84 13.42
CA ILE A 75 12.74 3.30 14.34
C ILE A 75 12.12 2.02 13.80
N ARG A 76 11.77 2.00 12.51
CA ARG A 76 11.18 0.84 11.82
C ARG A 76 12.12 -0.36 11.86
N ARG A 77 13.40 -0.15 11.53
CA ARG A 77 14.44 -1.18 11.63
C ARG A 77 14.51 -1.75 13.04
N TYR A 78 14.57 -0.90 14.07
CA TYR A 78 14.62 -1.37 15.46
C TYR A 78 13.40 -2.22 15.87
N LEU A 79 12.19 -1.83 15.44
CA LEU A 79 10.97 -2.61 15.72
C LEU A 79 10.97 -4.00 15.08
N ILE A 80 11.67 -4.16 13.95
CA ILE A 80 11.69 -5.41 13.17
C ILE A 80 12.90 -6.25 13.54
N GLU A 81 14.10 -5.69 13.48
CA GLU A 81 15.37 -6.40 13.67
C GLU A 81 15.62 -6.71 15.15
N GLU A 82 15.62 -5.68 16.00
CA GLU A 82 16.00 -5.81 17.42
C GLU A 82 14.87 -6.35 18.28
N LYS A 83 13.62 -6.05 17.92
CA LYS A 83 12.43 -6.44 18.68
C LYS A 83 11.64 -7.57 18.07
N ASN A 84 11.73 -7.77 16.75
CA ASN A 84 10.90 -8.75 16.05
C ASN A 84 9.40 -8.58 16.34
N TYR A 85 8.89 -7.34 16.46
CA TYR A 85 7.51 -7.08 16.87
C TYR A 85 6.49 -7.00 15.73
N LEU A 86 6.93 -6.75 14.50
CA LEU A 86 6.01 -6.60 13.36
C LEU A 86 5.53 -7.96 12.85
N GLU A 87 4.24 -8.26 13.00
CA GLU A 87 3.65 -9.53 12.55
C GLU A 87 3.10 -9.44 11.13
N ALA A 88 2.44 -8.34 10.77
CA ALA A 88 1.84 -8.18 9.46
C ALA A 88 1.74 -6.73 8.97
N VAL A 89 1.75 -6.58 7.65
CA VAL A 89 1.49 -5.35 6.90
C VAL A 89 0.33 -5.62 5.95
N ILE A 90 -0.80 -4.95 6.16
CA ILE A 90 -2.02 -5.16 5.38
C ILE A 90 -2.35 -3.86 4.63
N GLY A 91 -2.20 -3.84 3.32
CA GLY A 91 -2.60 -2.74 2.46
C GLY A 91 -4.11 -2.71 2.29
N LEU A 92 -4.72 -1.55 2.49
CA LEU A 92 -6.15 -1.34 2.30
C LEU A 92 -6.45 -0.62 0.98
N PRO A 93 -7.68 -0.76 0.46
CA PRO A 93 -8.15 0.03 -0.67
C PRO A 93 -7.94 1.53 -0.46
N ALA A 94 -7.59 2.23 -1.54
CA ALA A 94 -7.62 3.68 -1.56
C ALA A 94 -9.04 4.19 -1.29
N ASN A 95 -9.20 5.44 -0.83
CA ASN A 95 -10.49 6.08 -0.66
C ASN A 95 -11.49 5.34 0.27
N ILE A 96 -11.02 4.51 1.21
CA ILE A 96 -11.88 3.82 2.19
C ILE A 96 -12.23 4.70 3.40
N PHE A 97 -11.37 5.68 3.73
CA PHE A 97 -11.54 6.57 4.88
C PHE A 97 -12.19 7.90 4.51
N TYR A 98 -12.85 8.53 5.48
CA TYR A 98 -13.46 9.85 5.27
C TYR A 98 -12.40 10.94 5.31
N GLY A 99 -12.49 11.91 4.39
CA GLY A 99 -11.59 13.07 4.36
C GLY A 99 -10.22 12.81 3.72
N THR A 100 -9.95 11.61 3.19
CA THR A 100 -8.74 11.36 2.40
C THR A 100 -8.94 10.22 1.39
N SER A 101 -8.37 10.39 0.20
CA SER A 101 -8.30 9.35 -0.84
C SER A 101 -7.01 8.53 -0.76
N ILE A 102 -6.10 8.86 0.17
CA ILE A 102 -4.78 8.25 0.28
C ILE A 102 -4.91 6.77 0.67
N PRO A 103 -4.16 5.85 0.04
CA PRO A 103 -4.04 4.47 0.48
C PRO A 103 -3.48 4.36 1.90
N THR A 104 -4.06 3.47 2.68
CA THR A 104 -3.71 3.24 4.09
C THR A 104 -3.36 1.78 4.30
N CYS A 105 -2.66 1.50 5.37
CA CYS A 105 -2.29 0.15 5.77
C CYS A 105 -2.61 -0.08 7.24
N ILE A 106 -2.83 -1.34 7.60
CA ILE A 106 -2.85 -1.80 8.98
C ILE A 106 -1.50 -2.43 9.26
N LEU A 107 -0.82 -1.95 10.30
CA LEU A 107 0.33 -2.64 10.86
C LEU A 107 -0.12 -3.42 12.09
N VAL A 108 0.21 -4.71 12.11
CA VAL A 108 -0.05 -5.58 13.25
C VAL A 108 1.26 -5.84 13.97
N PHE A 109 1.28 -5.58 15.28
CA PHE A 109 2.44 -5.85 16.12
C PHE A 109 2.09 -6.82 17.24
N LYS A 110 3.04 -7.69 17.59
CA LYS A 110 2.93 -8.66 18.67
C LYS A 110 4.30 -8.80 19.34
N LYS A 111 4.35 -8.75 20.67
CA LYS A 111 5.62 -8.84 21.41
C LYS A 111 6.14 -10.27 21.56
N CYS A 112 5.24 -11.24 21.71
CA CYS A 112 5.56 -12.67 21.81
C CYS A 112 5.64 -13.38 20.45
N ARG A 113 6.50 -12.87 19.54
CA ARG A 113 6.80 -13.54 18.26
C ARG A 113 8.00 -14.49 18.42
N GLN A 114 7.96 -15.62 17.72
CA GLN A 114 9.10 -16.54 17.62
C GLN A 114 10.19 -15.90 16.77
N GLN A 115 11.46 -16.21 17.07
CA GLN A 115 12.61 -15.58 16.41
C GLN A 115 12.58 -15.71 14.88
N ASP A 116 12.08 -16.83 14.37
CA ASP A 116 11.99 -17.13 12.94
C ASP A 116 10.61 -16.83 12.35
N ASP A 117 9.74 -16.10 13.08
CA ASP A 117 8.44 -15.71 12.54
C ASP A 117 8.60 -14.73 11.37
N ASN A 118 8.09 -15.15 10.21
CA ASN A 118 7.95 -14.30 9.04
C ASN A 118 6.94 -13.17 9.27
N VAL A 119 7.10 -12.08 8.51
CA VAL A 119 6.15 -10.98 8.45
C VAL A 119 5.21 -11.20 7.27
N LEU A 120 3.90 -11.18 7.54
CA LEU A 120 2.90 -11.36 6.50
C LEU A 120 2.59 -10.02 5.81
N PHE A 121 2.73 -9.99 4.49
CA PHE A 121 2.24 -8.92 3.65
C PHE A 121 0.93 -9.34 3.01
N ILE A 122 -0.10 -8.50 3.09
CA ILE A 122 -1.38 -8.67 2.40
C ILE A 122 -1.65 -7.41 1.58
N ASP A 123 -1.90 -7.54 0.29
CA ASP A 123 -2.36 -6.47 -0.58
C ASP A 123 -3.87 -6.62 -0.85
N ALA A 124 -4.69 -5.97 -0.03
CA ALA A 124 -6.14 -5.90 -0.27
C ALA A 124 -6.53 -4.62 -1.03
N SER A 125 -5.57 -3.90 -1.66
CA SER A 125 -5.84 -2.62 -2.32
C SER A 125 -6.84 -2.71 -3.48
N ASN A 126 -6.91 -3.87 -4.15
CA ASN A 126 -7.82 -4.17 -5.25
C ASN A 126 -9.08 -4.92 -4.80
N ASP A 127 -9.19 -5.29 -3.52
CA ASP A 127 -10.29 -6.10 -3.01
C ASP A 127 -11.34 -5.20 -2.35
N PHE A 128 -12.15 -4.49 -3.14
CA PHE A 128 -13.18 -3.59 -2.63
C PHE A 128 -14.40 -3.44 -3.54
N GLU A 129 -15.51 -3.02 -2.95
CA GLU A 129 -16.68 -2.51 -3.67
C GLU A 129 -16.54 -1.00 -3.87
N LYS A 130 -16.60 -0.56 -5.14
CA LYS A 130 -16.50 0.85 -5.48
C LYS A 130 -17.78 1.58 -5.06
N GLY A 131 -17.69 2.43 -4.05
CA GLY A 131 -18.77 3.34 -3.70
C GLY A 131 -18.63 4.70 -4.38
N LYS A 132 -19.64 5.56 -4.20
CA LYS A 132 -19.70 6.88 -4.85
C LYS A 132 -18.66 7.86 -4.32
N ASN A 133 -18.53 7.93 -3.00
CA ASN A 133 -17.61 8.85 -2.32
C ASN A 133 -16.44 8.10 -1.67
N GLN A 134 -16.65 6.83 -1.31
CA GLN A 134 -15.68 6.00 -0.62
C GLN A 134 -15.76 4.58 -1.16
N ASN A 135 -14.65 3.86 -1.11
CA ASN A 135 -14.63 2.43 -1.34
C ASN A 135 -15.06 1.70 -0.07
N HIS A 136 -15.63 0.51 -0.22
CA HIS A 136 -16.12 -0.29 0.90
C HIS A 136 -15.55 -1.70 0.82
N LEU A 137 -15.23 -2.26 1.98
CA LEU A 137 -14.93 -3.69 2.10
C LEU A 137 -16.24 -4.40 2.44
N SER A 138 -16.62 -5.40 1.66
CA SER A 138 -17.73 -6.28 2.02
C SER A 138 -17.29 -7.30 3.09
N ASP A 139 -18.26 -7.90 3.79
CA ASP A 139 -17.95 -8.89 4.83
C ASP A 139 -17.12 -10.07 4.29
N ALA A 140 -17.35 -10.48 3.04
CA ALA A 140 -16.57 -11.53 2.39
C ALA A 140 -15.10 -11.13 2.16
N GLN A 141 -14.85 -9.86 1.83
CA GLN A 141 -13.50 -9.33 1.63
C GLN A 141 -12.76 -9.19 2.95
N VAL A 142 -13.46 -8.73 3.99
CA VAL A 142 -12.92 -8.71 5.37
C VAL A 142 -12.56 -10.11 5.84
N GLU A 143 -13.45 -11.10 5.64
CA GLU A 143 -13.20 -12.48 6.03
C GLU A 143 -11.98 -13.05 5.28
N ARG A 144 -11.82 -12.76 3.98
CA ARG A 144 -10.64 -13.16 3.21
C ARG A 144 -9.34 -12.62 3.80
N ILE A 145 -9.31 -11.34 4.18
CA ILE A 145 -8.15 -10.72 4.84
C ILE A 145 -7.85 -11.45 6.16
N ILE A 146 -8.88 -11.66 6.98
CA ILE A 146 -8.76 -12.32 8.28
C ILE A 146 -8.26 -13.76 8.14
N ASP A 147 -8.81 -14.53 7.21
CA ASP A 147 -8.42 -15.91 6.98
C ASP A 147 -6.99 -16.02 6.46
N THR A 148 -6.60 -15.11 5.55
CA THR A 148 -5.24 -15.03 5.05
C THR A 148 -4.26 -14.70 6.18
N TYR A 149 -4.63 -13.75 7.06
CA TYR A 149 -3.85 -13.39 8.24
C TYR A 149 -3.69 -14.57 9.21
N LYS A 150 -4.80 -15.23 9.60
CA LYS A 150 -4.79 -16.36 10.54
C LYS A 150 -3.95 -17.53 10.05
N ARG A 151 -4.00 -17.82 8.75
CA ARG A 151 -3.28 -18.95 8.14
C ARG A 151 -1.84 -18.60 7.76
N LYS A 152 -1.46 -17.32 7.79
CA LYS A 152 -0.21 -16.80 7.21
C LYS A 152 0.03 -17.31 5.78
N ALA A 153 -1.06 -17.43 5.01
CA ALA A 153 -1.00 -18.06 3.69
C ALA A 153 -0.33 -17.13 2.68
N THR A 154 0.51 -17.70 1.82
CA THR A 154 0.98 -17.04 0.60
C THR A 154 -0.03 -17.32 -0.50
N ILE A 155 -0.58 -16.26 -1.09
CA ILE A 155 -1.61 -16.31 -2.13
C ILE A 155 -1.13 -15.43 -3.28
N ASP A 156 -1.09 -16.00 -4.47
CA ASP A 156 -0.64 -15.30 -5.68
C ASP A 156 -1.31 -13.92 -5.82
N LYS A 157 -0.50 -12.90 -6.08
CA LYS A 157 -0.89 -11.48 -6.20
C LYS A 157 -1.69 -10.90 -5.02
N TYR A 158 -1.70 -11.54 -3.86
CA TYR A 158 -2.51 -11.10 -2.73
C TYR A 158 -1.78 -11.11 -1.40
N SER A 159 -0.95 -12.12 -1.12
CA SER A 159 -0.22 -12.19 0.13
C SER A 159 1.09 -12.95 0.02
N TYR A 160 2.08 -12.53 0.81
CA TYR A 160 3.39 -13.16 0.87
C TYR A 160 3.93 -13.14 2.30
N SER A 161 4.50 -14.25 2.74
CA SER A 161 5.11 -14.35 4.07
C SER A 161 6.62 -14.18 3.95
N ALA A 162 7.10 -12.94 4.16
CA ALA A 162 8.51 -12.60 4.00
C ALA A 162 9.31 -12.91 5.26
N THR A 163 10.49 -13.48 5.07
CA THR A 163 11.49 -13.68 6.12
C THR A 163 12.08 -12.35 6.57
N LEU A 164 12.62 -12.32 7.80
CA LEU A 164 13.34 -11.14 8.30
C LEU A 164 14.57 -10.82 7.44
N GLN A 165 15.20 -11.83 6.84
CA GLN A 165 16.33 -11.63 5.92
C GLN A 165 15.89 -10.91 4.65
N GLU A 166 14.79 -11.32 4.01
CA GLU A 166 14.26 -10.61 2.83
C GLU A 166 13.89 -9.16 3.15
N ILE A 167 13.39 -8.88 4.36
CA ILE A 167 13.11 -7.51 4.80
C ILE A 167 14.41 -6.72 5.00
N ALA A 168 15.44 -7.34 5.57
CA ALA A 168 16.75 -6.73 5.74
C ALA A 168 17.41 -6.42 4.39
N ASP A 169 17.34 -7.34 3.43
CA ASP A 169 17.83 -7.18 2.05
C ASP A 169 17.10 -6.06 1.30
N ASN A 170 15.85 -5.79 1.69
CA ASN A 170 15.04 -4.65 1.21
C ASN A 170 15.25 -3.36 2.03
N ASP A 171 16.31 -3.24 2.83
CA ASP A 171 16.61 -2.09 3.69
C ASP A 171 15.48 -1.72 4.66
N TYR A 172 14.72 -2.72 5.12
CA TYR A 172 13.52 -2.54 5.94
C TYR A 172 12.46 -1.65 5.27
N ASN A 173 12.44 -1.63 3.94
CA ASN A 173 11.37 -1.02 3.16
C ASN A 173 10.19 -2.00 3.10
N LEU A 174 9.09 -1.64 3.75
CA LEU A 174 7.89 -2.46 3.84
C LEU A 174 6.87 -2.14 2.74
N ASN A 175 7.28 -1.45 1.67
CA ASN A 175 6.36 -1.16 0.57
C ASN A 175 5.84 -2.47 -0.03
N ILE A 176 4.52 -2.67 0.03
CA ILE A 176 3.87 -3.96 -0.24
C ILE A 176 4.24 -4.56 -1.61
N PRO A 177 4.33 -3.77 -2.72
CA PRO A 177 4.73 -4.29 -4.03
C PRO A 177 6.14 -4.91 -4.09
N ARG A 178 6.97 -4.77 -3.05
CA ARG A 178 8.27 -5.47 -2.96
C ARG A 178 8.13 -6.94 -2.57
N TYR A 179 7.00 -7.31 -1.99
CA TYR A 179 6.75 -8.64 -1.42
C TYR A 179 5.56 -9.32 -2.09
N VAL A 180 4.56 -8.55 -2.50
CA VAL A 180 3.39 -9.06 -3.23
C VAL A 180 3.44 -8.48 -4.63
N ASP A 181 3.79 -9.31 -5.61
CA ASP A 181 3.76 -8.91 -7.01
C ASP A 181 2.32 -8.91 -7.52
N THR A 182 1.76 -7.71 -7.69
CA THR A 182 0.41 -7.51 -8.23
C THR A 182 0.41 -7.17 -9.71
N PHE A 183 1.56 -7.25 -10.37
CA PHE A 183 1.65 -6.97 -11.79
C PHE A 183 0.79 -7.95 -12.59
N GLU A 184 -0.04 -7.41 -13.47
CA GLU A 184 -0.73 -8.17 -14.50
C GLU A 184 0.10 -8.09 -15.77
N GLU A 185 0.63 -9.22 -16.23
CA GLU A 185 1.24 -9.27 -17.57
C GLU A 185 0.17 -8.89 -18.59
N GLU A 186 0.40 -7.81 -19.32
CA GLU A 186 -0.45 -7.43 -20.44
C GLU A 186 -0.48 -8.59 -21.44
N ALA A 187 -1.68 -8.89 -21.95
CA ALA A 187 -1.82 -9.91 -22.98
C ALA A 187 -0.88 -9.56 -24.16
N PRO A 188 -0.16 -10.55 -24.70
CA PRO A 188 0.72 -10.30 -25.84
C PRO A 188 -0.11 -9.70 -26.98
N ILE A 189 0.37 -8.57 -27.50
CA ILE A 189 -0.28 -7.87 -28.60
C ILE A 189 -0.26 -8.80 -29.83
N ASP A 190 -1.44 -9.11 -30.37
CA ASP A 190 -1.56 -9.80 -31.64
C ASP A 190 -1.18 -8.84 -32.77
N LEU A 191 0.06 -8.97 -33.26
CA LEU A 191 0.60 -8.11 -34.31
C LEU A 191 -0.15 -8.27 -35.63
N ASP A 192 -0.71 -9.45 -35.91
CA ASP A 192 -1.47 -9.69 -37.13
C ASP A 192 -2.82 -8.96 -37.06
N GLN A 193 -3.49 -9.01 -35.91
CA GLN A 193 -4.72 -8.24 -35.68
C GLN A 193 -4.46 -6.72 -35.77
N VAL A 194 -3.38 -6.22 -35.17
CA VAL A 194 -3.01 -4.80 -35.28
C VAL A 194 -2.75 -4.39 -36.74
N GLN A 195 -2.10 -5.26 -37.52
CA GLN A 195 -1.87 -5.00 -38.94
C GLN A 195 -3.17 -5.01 -39.75
N GLN A 196 -4.11 -5.88 -39.40
CA GLN A 196 -5.43 -5.94 -40.00
C GLN A 196 -6.22 -4.65 -39.70
N ASP A 197 -6.20 -4.21 -38.45
CA ASP A 197 -6.88 -3.00 -37.99
C ASP A 197 -6.32 -1.74 -38.67
N LEU A 198 -4.99 -1.64 -38.80
CA LEU A 198 -4.35 -0.55 -39.56
C LEU A 198 -4.85 -0.49 -41.00
N LYS A 199 -4.91 -1.63 -41.70
CA LYS A 199 -5.42 -1.68 -43.08
C LYS A 199 -6.89 -1.28 -43.17
N ASN A 200 -7.70 -1.65 -42.18
CA ASN A 200 -9.11 -1.28 -42.14
C ASN A 200 -9.27 0.22 -41.90
N ILE A 201 -8.50 0.79 -40.97
CA ILE A 201 -8.48 2.23 -40.70
C ILE A 201 -8.05 3.01 -41.94
N ASP A 202 -6.98 2.58 -42.63
CA ASP A 202 -6.52 3.24 -43.87
C ASP A 202 -7.62 3.23 -44.95
N LYS A 203 -8.38 2.13 -45.02
CA LYS A 203 -9.51 2.02 -45.95
C LYS A 203 -10.66 2.95 -45.56
N GLU A 204 -11.02 3.01 -44.28
CA GLU A 204 -12.04 3.94 -43.77
C GLU A 204 -11.64 5.40 -44.02
N ILE A 205 -10.37 5.74 -43.79
CA ILE A 205 -9.83 7.08 -44.10
C ILE A 205 -10.03 7.39 -45.58
N ALA A 206 -9.66 6.48 -46.48
CA ALA A 206 -9.81 6.70 -47.91
C ALA A 206 -11.29 6.85 -48.34
N GLU A 207 -12.20 6.07 -47.76
CA GLU A 207 -13.64 6.18 -48.00
C GLU A 207 -14.19 7.53 -47.52
N ILE A 208 -13.82 7.95 -46.30
CA ILE A 208 -14.22 9.26 -45.73
C ILE A 208 -13.62 10.41 -46.54
N GLU A 209 -12.37 10.31 -47.01
CA GLU A 209 -11.74 11.32 -47.86
C GLU A 209 -12.49 11.49 -49.20
N GLN A 210 -12.94 10.38 -49.80
CA GLN A 210 -13.76 10.44 -51.01
C GLN A 210 -15.09 11.16 -50.74
N GLU A 211 -15.73 10.85 -49.63
CA GLU A 211 -17.00 11.47 -49.23
C GLU A 211 -16.83 12.97 -48.96
N ILE A 212 -15.78 13.36 -48.22
CA ILE A 212 -15.40 14.76 -47.97
C ILE A 212 -15.15 15.49 -49.30
N ASN A 213 -14.39 14.89 -50.21
CA ASN A 213 -14.09 15.51 -51.51
C ASN A 213 -15.35 15.69 -52.37
N ALA A 214 -16.30 14.75 -52.31
CA ALA A 214 -17.59 14.88 -52.98
C ALA A 214 -18.37 16.09 -52.42
N TYR A 215 -18.47 16.21 -51.10
CA TYR A 215 -19.12 17.37 -50.47
C TYR A 215 -18.44 18.70 -50.77
N LEU A 216 -17.10 18.74 -50.78
CA LEU A 216 -16.33 19.94 -51.13
C LEU A 216 -16.52 20.35 -52.60
N LYS A 217 -16.74 19.38 -53.51
CA LYS A 217 -17.07 19.63 -54.91
C LYS A 217 -18.49 20.17 -55.08
N GLU A 218 -19.47 19.62 -54.36
CA GLU A 218 -20.84 20.16 -54.31
C GLU A 218 -20.90 21.59 -53.79
N LEU A 219 -20.06 21.93 -52.80
CA LEU A 219 -19.96 23.28 -52.23
C LEU A 219 -19.13 24.25 -53.10
N GLY A 220 -18.54 23.79 -54.20
CA GLY A 220 -17.77 24.62 -55.14
C GLY A 220 -16.41 25.10 -54.61
N VAL A 221 -15.86 24.42 -53.59
CA VAL A 221 -14.61 24.81 -52.91
C VAL A 221 -13.38 24.11 -53.50
N LEU A 222 -13.56 22.93 -54.11
CA LEU A 222 -12.52 22.23 -54.87
C LEU A 222 -12.45 22.78 -56.31
N LYS A 223 -11.29 23.31 -56.71
CA LYS A 223 -10.99 23.63 -58.10
C LYS A 223 -10.41 22.37 -58.75
N ASP A 224 -11.06 21.90 -59.82
CA ASP A 224 -10.50 20.83 -60.66
C ASP A 224 -9.19 21.34 -61.29
N GLU A 225 -8.05 20.77 -60.91
CA GLU A 225 -6.76 20.86 -61.65
C GLU A 225 -6.64 19.72 -62.67
#